data_AF-A0A6F9ZKT2-F1
#
_entry.id   AF-A0A6F9ZKT2-F1
#
_cell.length_a   1.000
_cell.length_b   1.000
_cell.length_c   1.000
_cell.angle_alpha   90.00
_cell.angle_beta   90.00
_cell.angle_gamma   90.00
#
_symmetry.space_group_name_H-M   'P 1'
#
loop_
_entity.id
_entity.type
_entity.pdbx_description
1 polymer ?
#
loop_
_entity_poly.entity_id
_entity_poly.type
_entity_poly.pdbx_seq_one_letter_code
_entity_poly.pdbx_strand_id
1 'polypeptide(L)'
;MNMEIVSIEKKTFEMMVAAFGALSEKVAALRRKSDTGRMERWLTGEEVCGQLRISPRTLQTLRDRRLIGYSQINRRFYYKPEEVKRLIPLVGTLYPHGR
;
A
#
# COMPACT_ATOMS: atom_id res chain seq x y z
N MET A 1 -48.54 2.15 -6.25
CA MET A 1 -47.24 2.82 -5.99
C MET A 1 -47.50 4.31 -6.11
N ASN A 2 -47.35 5.07 -5.02
CA ASN A 2 -47.67 6.49 -5.02
C ASN A 2 -46.45 7.26 -5.52
N MET A 3 -46.61 7.97 -6.63
CA MET A 3 -45.56 8.82 -7.19
C MET A 3 -45.71 10.21 -6.58
N GLU A 4 -44.66 10.71 -5.94
CA GLU A 4 -44.61 12.03 -5.33
C GLU A 4 -43.68 12.92 -6.16
N ILE A 5 -44.15 14.13 -6.51
CA ILE A 5 -43.37 15.10 -7.26
C ILE A 5 -43.00 16.23 -6.32
N VAL A 6 -41.70 16.37 -6.06
CA VAL A 6 -41.13 17.49 -5.32
C VAL A 6 -40.50 18.45 -6.33
N SER A 7 -40.93 19.71 -6.33
CA SER A 7 -40.32 20.75 -7.15
C SER A 7 -39.32 21.58 -6.33
N ILE A 8 -38.24 21.99 -6.98
CA ILE A 8 -37.20 22.84 -6.40
C ILE A 8 -36.84 23.93 -7.40
N GLU A 9 -36.44 25.10 -6.90
CA GLU A 9 -35.97 26.18 -7.74
C GLU A 9 -34.73 25.75 -8.52
N LYS A 10 -34.69 26.04 -9.83
CA LYS A 10 -33.58 25.69 -10.72
C LYS A 10 -32.22 26.12 -10.14
N LYS A 11 -32.13 27.34 -9.61
CA LYS A 11 -30.89 27.87 -9.03
C LYS A 11 -30.42 27.05 -7.83
N THR A 12 -31.35 26.60 -6.99
CA THR A 12 -31.05 25.75 -5.84
C THR A 12 -30.52 24.39 -6.27
N PHE A 13 -31.13 23.79 -7.30
CA PHE A 13 -30.63 22.54 -7.89
C PHE A 13 -29.21 22.70 -8.47
N GLU A 14 -28.96 23.77 -9.22
CA GLU A 14 -27.64 24.06 -9.80
C GLU A 14 -26.56 24.23 -8.73
N MET A 15 -26.88 24.91 -7.62
CA MET A 15 -25.97 25.04 -6.47
C MET A 15 -25.68 23.67 -5.82
N MET A 16 -26.69 22.81 -5.68
CA MET A 16 -26.49 21.46 -5.16
C MET A 16 -25.59 20.62 -6.07
N VAL A 17 -25.79 20.70 -7.40
CA VAL A 17 -24.94 20.02 -8.38
C VAL A 17 -23.51 20.52 -8.31
N ALA A 18 -23.30 21.83 -8.19
CA ALA A 18 -21.96 22.41 -8.04
C ALA A 18 -21.28 21.96 -6.75
N ALA A 19 -22.01 21.95 -5.62
CA ALA A 19 -21.51 21.45 -4.34
C ALA A 19 -21.15 19.96 -4.41
N PHE A 20 -21.96 19.15 -5.10
CA PHE A 20 -21.69 17.74 -5.33
C PHE A 20 -20.44 17.53 -6.21
N GLY A 21 -20.27 18.35 -7.25
CA GLY A 21 -19.05 18.35 -8.08
C GLY A 21 -17.80 18.64 -7.25
N ALA A 22 -17.84 19.68 -6.42
CA ALA A 22 -16.73 20.03 -5.52
C ALA A 22 -16.45 18.94 -4.48
N LEU A 23 -17.49 18.26 -3.98
CA LEU A 23 -17.33 17.11 -3.09
C LEU A 23 -16.65 15.93 -3.81
N SER A 24 -17.11 15.59 -5.01
CA SER A 24 -16.52 14.52 -5.82
C SER A 24 -15.04 14.77 -6.09
N GLU A 25 -14.67 16.01 -6.41
CA GLU A 25 -13.27 16.39 -6.63
C GLU A 25 -12.43 16.26 -5.35
N LYS A 26 -12.97 16.69 -4.20
CA LYS A 26 -12.30 16.53 -2.90
C LYS A 26 -12.09 15.05 -2.55
N VAL A 27 -13.08 14.19 -2.80
CA VAL A 27 -12.97 12.74 -2.58
C VAL A 27 -11.91 12.14 -3.51
N ALA A 28 -11.88 12.53 -4.79
CA ALA A 28 -10.85 12.08 -5.73
C ALA A 28 -9.44 12.54 -5.30
N ALA A 29 -9.30 13.77 -4.81
CA ALA A 29 -8.04 14.29 -4.29
C ALA A 29 -7.60 13.54 -3.01
N LEU A 30 -8.53 13.22 -2.11
CA LEU A 30 -8.25 12.41 -0.93
C LEU A 30 -7.82 10.99 -1.31
N ARG A 31 -8.46 10.37 -2.30
CA ARG A 31 -8.05 9.06 -2.83
C ARG A 31 -6.62 9.11 -3.39
N ARG A 32 -6.29 10.11 -4.20
CA ARG A 32 -4.91 10.31 -4.72
C ARG A 32 -3.88 10.53 -3.61
N LYS A 33 -4.22 11.28 -2.56
CA LYS A 33 -3.36 11.46 -1.37
C LYS A 33 -3.23 10.20 -0.53
N SER A 34 -4.23 9.31 -0.57
CA SER A 34 -4.21 8.03 0.13
C SER A 34 -3.37 6.99 -0.62
N ASP A 35 -3.42 7.01 -1.95
CA ASP A 35 -2.55 6.19 -2.81
C ASP A 35 -1.09 6.59 -2.61
N THR A 36 -0.76 7.88 -2.69
CA THR A 36 0.65 8.35 -2.71
C THR A 36 1.43 8.26 -1.40
N GLY A 37 0.82 7.86 -0.27
CA GLY A 37 1.36 8.26 1.05
C GLY A 37 1.60 7.23 2.14
N ARG A 38 0.83 6.14 2.26
CA ARG A 38 0.87 5.35 3.52
C ARG A 38 1.09 3.85 3.39
N MET A 39 0.93 3.28 2.19
CA MET A 39 1.02 1.83 2.01
C MET A 39 1.51 1.43 0.62
N GLU A 40 2.27 2.28 -0.08
CA GLU A 40 2.81 1.93 -1.41
C GLU A 40 3.92 0.89 -1.30
N ARG A 41 3.43 -0.34 -1.19
CA ARG A 41 4.09 -1.61 -1.40
C ARG A 41 5.04 -2.07 -0.31
N TRP A 42 4.59 -2.04 0.94
CA TRP A 42 5.19 -2.94 1.93
C TRP A 42 5.10 -4.38 1.41
N LEU A 43 6.25 -5.02 1.23
CA LEU A 43 6.36 -6.34 0.64
C LEU A 43 6.06 -7.39 1.70
N THR A 44 5.31 -8.41 1.31
CA THR A 44 5.14 -9.62 2.10
C THR A 44 6.42 -10.46 2.08
N GLY A 45 6.56 -11.37 3.04
CA GLY A 45 7.72 -12.28 3.06
C GLY A 45 7.88 -13.10 1.77
N GLU A 46 6.77 -13.46 1.12
CA GLU A 46 6.80 -14.19 -0.15
C GLU A 46 7.37 -13.34 -1.28
N GLU A 47 6.91 -12.08 -1.42
CA GLU A 47 7.44 -11.15 -2.41
C GLU A 47 8.92 -10.85 -2.19
N VAL A 48 9.36 -10.73 -0.93
CA VAL A 48 10.77 -10.52 -0.58
C VAL A 48 11.62 -11.74 -0.94
N CYS A 49 11.15 -12.95 -0.63
CA CYS A 49 11.83 -14.19 -1.03
C CYS A 49 11.99 -14.27 -2.55
N GLY A 50 10.96 -13.91 -3.32
CA GLY A 50 11.02 -13.85 -4.78
C GLY A 50 12.01 -12.82 -5.32
N GLN A 51 12.04 -11.60 -4.75
CA GLN A 51 12.94 -10.54 -5.19
C GLN A 51 14.40 -10.81 -4.85
N LEU A 52 14.68 -11.33 -3.64
CA LEU A 52 16.03 -11.64 -3.20
C LEU A 52 16.51 -13.02 -3.66
N ARG A 53 15.63 -13.83 -4.26
CA ARG A 53 15.88 -15.24 -4.64
C ARG A 53 16.40 -16.07 -3.45
N ILE A 54 15.77 -15.93 -2.29
CA ILE A 54 16.15 -16.61 -1.05
C ILE A 54 15.03 -17.49 -0.51
N SER A 55 15.41 -18.48 0.30
CA SER A 55 14.46 -19.31 1.03
C SER A 55 13.84 -18.54 2.22
N PRO A 56 12.61 -18.90 2.66
CA PRO A 56 12.00 -18.32 3.87
C PRO A 56 12.87 -18.48 5.13
N ARG A 57 13.69 -19.53 5.19
CA ARG A 57 14.67 -19.79 6.25
C ARG A 57 15.76 -18.72 6.29
N THR A 58 16.21 -18.28 5.11
CA THR A 58 17.19 -17.20 4.98
C THR A 58 16.58 -15.86 5.36
N LEU A 59 15.33 -15.59 4.94
CA LEU A 59 14.60 -14.39 5.35
C LEU A 59 14.35 -14.34 6.87
N GLN A 60 14.13 -15.50 7.51
CA GLN A 60 14.10 -15.60 8.97
C GLN A 60 15.46 -15.23 9.59
N THR A 61 16.55 -15.79 9.08
CA THR A 61 17.91 -15.48 9.56
C THR A 61 18.24 -13.99 9.42
N LEU A 62 17.84 -13.34 8.32
CA LEU A 62 18.04 -11.89 8.11
C LEU A 62 17.29 -11.05 9.15
N ARG A 63 16.09 -11.48 9.57
CA ARG A 63 15.35 -10.83 10.66
C ARG A 63 16.00 -11.05 12.01
N ASP A 64 16.42 -12.28 12.31
CA ASP A 64 17.05 -12.64 13.58
C ASP A 64 18.36 -11.87 13.78
N ARG A 65 19.12 -11.68 12.69
CA ARG A 65 20.36 -10.89 12.66
C ARG A 65 20.14 -9.37 12.54
N ARG A 66 18.88 -8.92 12.52
CA ARG A 66 18.48 -7.51 12.32
C ARG A 66 19.07 -6.84 11.08
N LEU A 67 19.34 -7.62 10.04
CA LEU A 67 19.87 -7.13 8.76
C LEU A 67 18.78 -6.52 7.88
N ILE A 68 17.51 -6.85 8.15
CA ILE A 68 16.36 -6.30 7.43
C ILE A 68 15.35 -5.66 8.39
N GLY A 69 14.99 -4.40 8.13
CA GLY A 69 13.89 -3.75 8.83
C GLY A 69 12.54 -4.38 8.46
N TYR A 70 11.74 -4.73 9.45
CA TYR A 70 10.39 -5.28 9.25
C TYR A 70 9.37 -4.60 10.17
N SER A 71 8.11 -4.67 9.77
CA SER A 71 6.95 -4.36 10.61
C SER A 71 6.05 -5.57 10.68
N GLN A 72 5.55 -5.88 11.87
CA GLN A 72 4.60 -6.97 12.06
C GLN A 72 3.21 -6.39 12.30
N ILE A 73 2.26 -6.80 11.46
CA ILE A 73 0.85 -6.48 11.64
C ILE A 73 0.11 -7.80 11.75
N ASN A 74 -0.51 -8.03 12.91
CA ASN A 74 -1.07 -9.32 13.30
C ASN A 74 -0.02 -10.44 13.24
N ARG A 75 -0.20 -11.41 12.34
CA ARG A 75 0.67 -12.57 12.12
C ARG A 75 1.48 -12.48 10.83
N ARG A 76 1.44 -11.34 10.14
CA ARG A 76 2.15 -11.14 8.86
C ARG A 76 3.28 -10.14 9.04
N PHE A 77 4.40 -10.46 8.40
CA PHE A 77 5.58 -9.61 8.33
C PHE A 77 5.57 -8.83 7.04
N TYR A 78 5.86 -7.55 7.16
CA TYR A 78 5.87 -6.58 6.09
C TYR A 78 7.23 -5.89 6.05
N TYR A 79 7.76 -5.69 4.86
CA TYR A 79 9.09 -5.11 4.64
C TYR A 79 8.99 -3.87 3.76
N LYS A 80 9.78 -2.85 4.07
CA LYS A 80 9.87 -1.67 3.21
C LYS A 80 10.68 -2.01 1.95
N PRO A 81 10.22 -1.64 0.75
CA PRO A 81 10.97 -1.84 -0.50
C PRO A 81 12.40 -1.30 -0.46
N GLU A 82 12.62 -0.17 0.23
CA GLU A 82 13.93 0.47 0.35
C GLU A 82 14.92 -0.42 1.08
N GLU A 83 14.47 -1.08 2.15
CA GLU A 83 15.27 -2.02 2.94
C GLU A 83 15.59 -3.28 2.14
N VAL A 84 14.62 -3.79 1.39
CA VAL A 84 14.80 -4.97 0.53
C VAL A 84 15.79 -4.66 -0.60
N LYS A 85 15.69 -3.49 -1.24
CA LYS A 85 16.62 -3.05 -2.29
C LYS A 85 18.06 -2.92 -1.80
N ARG A 86 18.28 -2.43 -0.58
CA ARG A 86 19.62 -2.33 0.05
C ARG A 86 20.28 -3.70 0.23
N LEU A 87 19.48 -4.75 0.41
CA LEU A 87 19.98 -6.10 0.67
C LEU A 87 20.27 -6.92 -0.60
N ILE A 88 19.74 -6.52 -1.77
CA ILE A 88 20.02 -7.18 -3.06
C ILE A 88 21.53 -7.44 -3.29
N PRO A 89 22.43 -6.45 -3.15
CA PRO A 89 23.86 -6.68 -3.36
C PRO A 89 24.51 -7.52 -2.25
N LEU A 90 24.00 -7.47 -1.02
CA LEU A 90 24.60 -8.16 0.14
C LEU A 90 24.24 -9.64 0.18
N VAL A 91 23.00 -9.98 -0.18
CA VAL A 91 22.50 -11.36 -0.15
C VAL A 91 23.29 -12.26 -1.11
N GLY A 92 23.64 -11.78 -2.30
CA GLY A 92 24.45 -12.54 -3.27
C GLY A 92 25.88 -12.83 -2.80
N THR A 93 26.43 -12.00 -1.89
CA THR A 93 27.78 -12.19 -1.32
C THR A 93 27.79 -13.07 -0.07
N LEU A 94 26.75 -12.96 0.77
CA LEU A 94 26.67 -13.66 2.06
C LEU A 94 26.03 -15.04 1.94
N TYR A 95 25.17 -15.25 0.94
CA TYR A 95 24.41 -16.48 0.73
C TYR A 95 24.38 -16.86 -0.76
N PRO A 96 25.54 -17.23 -1.35
CA PRO A 96 25.65 -17.50 -2.79
C PRO A 96 24.88 -18.76 -3.24
N HIS A 97 24.48 -19.61 -2.29
CA HIS A 97 23.75 -20.85 -2.56
C HIS A 97 22.54 -20.87 -1.64
N GLY A 98 21.37 -20.54 -2.21
CA GLY A 98 20.10 -20.75 -1.53
C GLY A 98 19.99 -22.23 -1.15
N ARG A 99 20.02 -22.51 0.16
CA ARG A 99 19.48 -23.76 0.70
C ARG A 99 18.09 -23.51 1.24
#